data_AF-A0A9D6GG62-F1
#
_entry.id   AF-A0A9D6GG62-F1
#
_cell.length_a   1.000
_cell.length_b   1.000
_cell.length_c   1.000
_cell.angle_alpha   90.00
_cell.angle_beta   90.00
_cell.angle_gamma   90.00
#
_symmetry.space_group_name_H-M   'P 1'
#
loop_
_entity.id
_entity.type
_entity.pdbx_description
1 polymer ?
#
loop_
_entity_poly.entity_id
_entity_poly.type
_entity_poly.pdbx_seq_one_letter_code
_entity_poly.pdbx_strand_id
1 'polypeptide(L)'
;MSKNNNRGFTIPELLVTITVATIILAGVFALLVNLIRIGNSIIETTRQVQNNQLAIQSIEDDLQLTRGFLKLPDIVDTPISGSGTWSHVGSGVNNRVLILQTGATTAHKSNATRELVHKLAGGCPVGTQPATNNIIYYVTNRTLYRRIVVENLPASTYCPGQSISQVRTCVAPATPANCREKDVIVATDITGFSIDYFTNPGDTTPVADAYTSGSLQSRLAVRITITSTKNIDGEQHAQTTAIRLSRVSTN
;
A
#
# COMPACT_ATOMS: atom_id res chain seq x y z
N MET A 1 -21.95 -78.92 10.00
CA MET A 1 -20.79 -78.58 10.85
C MET A 1 -19.86 -77.70 10.05
N SER A 2 -19.82 -76.40 10.36
CA SER A 2 -18.92 -75.43 9.71
C SER A 2 -17.53 -75.54 10.35
N LYS A 3 -16.50 -75.88 9.57
CA LYS A 3 -15.10 -75.83 10.02
C LYS A 3 -14.66 -74.37 10.02
N ASN A 4 -14.58 -73.75 11.20
CA ASN A 4 -13.89 -72.48 11.39
C ASN A 4 -12.39 -72.68 11.12
N ASN A 5 -11.92 -72.12 10.02
CA ASN A 5 -10.53 -72.21 9.58
C ASN A 5 -9.74 -71.03 10.17
N ASN A 6 -9.36 -71.15 11.44
CA ASN A 6 -8.53 -70.14 12.10
C ASN A 6 -7.07 -70.29 11.64
N ARG A 7 -6.66 -69.52 10.63
CA ARG A 7 -5.25 -69.36 10.26
C ARG A 7 -4.59 -68.41 11.25
N GLY A 8 -3.69 -68.93 12.09
CA GLY A 8 -2.83 -68.13 12.97
C GLY A 8 -1.60 -67.60 12.22
N PHE A 9 -1.18 -66.38 12.54
CA PHE A 9 0.06 -65.78 12.03
C PHE A 9 1.28 -66.36 12.76
N THR A 10 2.36 -66.60 12.02
CA THR A 10 3.64 -66.97 12.63
C THR A 10 4.37 -65.71 13.13
N ILE A 11 5.12 -65.81 14.25
CA ILE A 11 5.90 -64.68 14.82
C ILE A 11 6.77 -63.96 13.75
N PRO A 12 7.43 -64.67 12.80
CA PRO A 12 8.19 -64.01 11.73
C PRO A 12 7.33 -63.15 10.79
N GLU A 13 6.13 -63.59 10.41
CA GLU A 13 5.22 -62.80 9.56
C GLU A 13 4.73 -61.53 10.27
N LEU A 14 4.50 -61.59 11.58
CA LEU A 14 4.12 -60.42 12.37
C LEU A 14 5.25 -59.38 12.41
N LEU A 15 6.50 -59.83 12.52
CA LEU A 15 7.67 -58.95 12.61
C LEU A 15 7.93 -58.25 11.26
N VAL A 16 7.78 -58.98 10.15
CA VAL A 16 7.90 -58.42 8.79
C VAL A 16 6.77 -57.43 8.50
N THR A 17 5.53 -57.73 8.88
CA THR A 17 4.40 -56.82 8.64
C THR A 17 4.52 -55.52 9.44
N ILE A 18 4.95 -55.57 10.70
CA ILE A 18 5.17 -54.36 11.52
C ILE A 18 6.30 -53.50 10.92
N THR A 19 7.42 -54.11 10.51
CA THR A 19 8.54 -53.37 9.93
C THR A 19 8.21 -52.73 8.58
N VAL A 20 7.48 -53.42 7.70
CA VAL A 20 7.01 -52.83 6.44
C VAL A 20 6.00 -51.71 6.71
N ALA A 21 5.08 -51.91 7.66
CA ALA A 21 4.09 -50.90 8.01
C ALA A 21 4.73 -49.62 8.57
N THR A 22 5.77 -49.73 9.41
CA THR A 22 6.45 -48.55 9.97
C THR A 22 7.22 -47.76 8.92
N ILE A 23 7.88 -48.45 7.97
CA ILE A 23 8.58 -47.79 6.86
C ILE A 23 7.59 -47.03 5.98
N ILE A 24 6.45 -47.64 5.65
CA ILE A 24 5.40 -46.99 4.86
C ILE A 24 4.84 -45.79 5.62
N LEU A 25 4.53 -45.94 6.92
CA LEU A 25 4.03 -44.84 7.74
C LEU A 25 5.03 -43.67 7.77
N ALA A 26 6.32 -43.95 7.99
CA ALA A 26 7.36 -42.93 8.01
C ALA A 26 7.45 -42.18 6.67
N GLY A 27 7.37 -42.90 5.54
CA GLY A 27 7.33 -42.29 4.21
C GLY A 27 6.11 -41.40 3.99
N VAL A 28 4.92 -41.85 4.39
CA VAL A 28 3.68 -41.07 4.30
C VAL A 28 3.74 -39.83 5.20
N PHE A 29 4.25 -39.95 6.43
CA PHE A 29 4.43 -38.82 7.33
C PHE A 29 5.40 -37.78 6.77
N ALA A 30 6.53 -38.21 6.21
CA ALA A 30 7.48 -37.30 5.57
C ALA A 30 6.85 -36.55 4.38
N LEU A 31 6.05 -37.24 3.57
CA LEU A 31 5.34 -36.64 2.44
C LEU A 31 4.27 -35.64 2.90
N LEU A 32 3.51 -35.97 3.95
CA LEU A 32 2.52 -35.07 4.54
C LEU A 32 3.16 -33.80 5.10
N VAL A 33 4.27 -33.92 5.83
CA VAL A 33 5.00 -32.76 6.36
C VAL A 33 5.48 -31.85 5.24
N ASN A 34 6.04 -32.44 4.16
CA ASN A 34 6.47 -31.67 2.98
C ASN A 34 5.29 -30.97 2.29
N LEU A 35 4.15 -31.64 2.16
CA LEU A 35 2.95 -31.07 1.53
C LEU A 35 2.37 -29.91 2.35
N ILE A 36 2.35 -30.03 3.68
CA ILE A 36 1.95 -28.94 4.58
C ILE A 36 2.89 -27.74 4.45
N ARG A 37 4.21 -27.97 4.40
CA ARG A 37 5.22 -26.92 4.22
C ARG A 37 5.00 -26.15 2.92
N ILE A 38 4.90 -26.89 1.81
CA ILE A 38 4.65 -26.30 0.49
C ILE A 38 3.34 -25.51 0.49
N GLY A 39 2.28 -26.06 1.08
CA GLY A 39 0.99 -25.38 1.20
C GLY A 39 1.09 -24.04 1.92
N ASN A 40 1.75 -24.00 3.07
CA ASN A 40 1.96 -22.76 3.83
C ASN A 40 2.78 -21.74 3.06
N SER A 41 3.86 -22.17 2.40
CA SER A 41 4.72 -21.29 1.61
C SER A 41 3.98 -20.63 0.46
N ILE A 42 3.12 -21.38 -0.24
CA ILE A 42 2.27 -20.86 -1.32
C ILE A 42 1.25 -19.84 -0.78
N ILE A 43 0.60 -20.13 0.35
CA ILE A 43 -0.38 -19.22 0.96
C ILE A 43 0.27 -17.89 1.34
N GLU A 44 1.44 -17.94 1.98
CA GLU A 44 2.14 -16.74 2.43
C GLU A 44 2.68 -15.92 1.26
N THR A 45 3.22 -16.56 0.22
CA THR A 45 3.62 -15.89 -1.01
C THR A 45 2.41 -15.23 -1.70
N THR A 46 1.27 -15.91 -1.74
CA THR A 46 0.04 -15.39 -2.34
C THR A 46 -0.47 -14.16 -1.58
N ARG A 47 -0.47 -14.21 -0.24
CA ARG A 47 -0.81 -13.05 0.62
C ARG A 47 0.11 -11.88 0.36
N GLN A 48 1.42 -12.13 0.20
CA GLN A 48 2.40 -11.08 -0.09
C GLN A 48 2.13 -10.40 -1.44
N VAL A 49 1.86 -11.18 -2.49
CA VAL A 49 1.50 -10.65 -3.81
C VAL A 49 0.19 -9.83 -3.73
N GLN A 50 -0.83 -10.37 -3.05
CA GLN A 50 -2.10 -9.69 -2.87
C GLN A 50 -1.94 -8.35 -2.12
N ASN A 51 -1.15 -8.33 -1.04
CA ASN A 51 -0.87 -7.10 -0.29
C ASN A 51 -0.19 -6.03 -1.17
N ASN A 52 0.79 -6.41 -1.99
CA ASN A 52 1.43 -5.46 -2.92
C ASN A 52 0.43 -4.95 -3.98
N GLN A 53 -0.43 -5.81 -4.51
CA GLN A 53 -1.43 -5.41 -5.51
C GLN A 53 -2.48 -4.46 -4.93
N LEU A 54 -3.00 -4.73 -3.73
CA LEU A 54 -3.92 -3.83 -3.04
C LEU A 54 -3.27 -2.48 -2.73
N ALA A 55 -1.97 -2.48 -2.40
CA ALA A 55 -1.23 -1.24 -2.20
C ALA A 55 -1.15 -0.40 -3.47
N ILE A 56 -0.82 -1.02 -4.60
CA ILE A 56 -0.79 -0.37 -5.89
C ILE A 56 -2.18 0.18 -6.25
N GLN A 57 -3.24 -0.63 -6.10
CA GLN A 57 -4.60 -0.20 -6.40
C GLN A 57 -5.03 1.00 -5.54
N SER A 58 -4.66 1.02 -4.25
CA SER A 58 -4.94 2.19 -3.40
C SER A 58 -4.24 3.45 -3.91
N ILE A 59 -3.02 3.34 -4.41
CA ILE A 59 -2.27 4.49 -4.95
C ILE A 59 -2.85 4.94 -6.30
N GLU A 60 -3.24 3.99 -7.16
CA GLU A 60 -3.93 4.27 -8.42
C GLU A 60 -5.20 5.10 -8.20
N ASP A 61 -6.04 4.67 -7.25
CA ASP A 61 -7.30 5.36 -6.91
C ASP A 61 -7.06 6.84 -6.53
N ASP A 62 -6.00 7.13 -5.78
CA ASP A 62 -5.66 8.49 -5.38
C ASP A 62 -5.02 9.32 -6.50
N LEU A 63 -4.32 8.66 -7.42
CA LEU A 63 -3.71 9.31 -8.58
C LEU A 63 -4.75 9.83 -9.58
N GLN A 64 -5.95 9.23 -9.61
CA GLN A 64 -7.04 9.70 -10.47
C GLN A 64 -7.46 11.15 -10.18
N LEU A 65 -7.40 11.58 -8.92
CA LEU A 65 -7.73 12.95 -8.50
C LEU A 65 -6.49 13.79 -8.19
N THR A 66 -5.31 13.29 -8.51
CA THR A 66 -4.05 14.01 -8.29
C THR A 66 -3.87 15.11 -9.32
N ARG A 67 -3.68 16.34 -8.82
CA ARG A 67 -3.38 17.53 -9.62
C ARG A 67 -1.88 17.74 -9.79
N GLY A 68 -1.07 17.29 -8.83
CA GLY A 68 0.36 17.44 -8.89
C GLY A 68 1.12 16.58 -7.88
N PHE A 69 2.38 16.33 -8.19
CA PHE A 69 3.33 15.71 -7.26
C PHE A 69 4.07 16.81 -6.51
N LEU A 70 4.28 16.59 -5.20
CA LEU A 70 4.86 17.60 -4.33
C LEU A 70 6.19 17.14 -3.74
N LYS A 71 7.11 18.10 -3.55
CA LYS A 71 8.36 17.85 -2.83
C LYS A 71 8.18 17.83 -1.32
N LEU A 72 7.33 18.74 -0.87
CA LEU A 72 6.91 19.01 0.51
C LEU A 72 5.39 19.21 0.45
N PRO A 73 4.62 18.82 1.49
CA PRO A 73 3.19 19.06 1.51
C PRO A 73 2.92 20.57 1.51
N ASP A 74 1.87 20.99 0.81
CA ASP A 74 1.43 22.38 0.80
C ASP A 74 0.48 22.69 1.98
N ILE A 75 -0.06 21.66 2.62
CA ILE A 75 -0.81 21.75 3.88
C ILE A 75 0.12 21.34 5.02
N VAL A 76 0.18 22.17 6.06
CA VAL A 76 1.04 21.92 7.23
C VAL A 76 0.66 20.60 7.91
N ASP A 77 1.66 19.74 8.03
CA ASP A 77 1.60 18.46 8.73
C ASP A 77 3.00 18.06 9.23
N THR A 78 3.05 17.28 10.31
CA THR A 78 4.29 16.79 10.90
C THR A 78 4.49 15.30 10.63
N PRO A 79 5.69 14.88 10.19
CA PRO A 79 6.01 13.46 10.02
C PRO A 79 5.87 12.64 11.30
N ILE A 80 5.82 11.31 11.15
CA ILE A 80 5.72 10.38 12.29
C ILE A 80 6.86 10.53 13.31
N SER A 81 8.05 10.98 12.89
CA SER A 81 9.18 11.26 13.79
C SER A 81 8.89 12.36 14.82
N GLY A 82 7.79 13.12 14.66
CA GLY A 82 7.42 14.20 15.58
C GLY A 82 8.21 15.49 15.39
N SER A 83 9.14 15.52 14.42
CA SER A 83 9.95 16.69 14.09
C SER A 83 10.27 16.73 12.58
N GLY A 84 10.53 17.93 12.07
CA GLY A 84 10.86 18.17 10.67
C GLY A 84 9.64 18.35 9.75
N THR A 85 9.90 18.29 8.44
CA THR A 85 8.90 18.42 7.39
C THR A 85 8.94 17.19 6.51
N TRP A 86 7.76 16.75 6.06
CA TRP A 86 7.66 15.70 5.05
C TRP A 86 8.48 16.07 3.82
N SER A 87 9.28 15.12 3.32
CA SER A 87 10.08 15.30 2.12
C SER A 87 9.96 14.08 1.23
N HIS A 88 9.67 14.29 -0.06
CA HIS A 88 9.57 13.22 -1.05
C HIS A 88 10.87 12.40 -1.20
N VAL A 89 12.03 12.98 -0.81
CA VAL A 89 13.32 12.28 -0.79
C VAL A 89 13.30 11.14 0.22
N GLY A 90 12.49 11.24 1.29
CA GLY A 90 12.42 10.25 2.37
C GLY A 90 13.77 10.01 3.03
N SER A 91 13.98 8.81 3.57
CA SER A 91 15.23 8.46 4.26
C SER A 91 16.27 7.77 3.36
N GLY A 92 15.95 7.55 2.08
CA GLY A 92 16.84 6.87 1.13
C GLY A 92 16.13 6.42 -0.14
N VAL A 93 16.89 5.88 -1.09
CA VAL A 93 16.37 5.46 -2.41
C VAL A 93 15.27 4.40 -2.33
N ASN A 94 15.32 3.55 -1.30
CA ASN A 94 14.33 2.49 -1.04
C ASN A 94 13.31 2.88 0.04
N ASN A 95 13.35 4.12 0.54
CA ASN A 95 12.39 4.61 1.51
C ASN A 95 12.03 6.05 1.18
N ARG A 96 11.51 6.23 -0.03
CA ARG A 96 11.00 7.51 -0.53
C ARG A 96 9.64 7.82 0.09
N VAL A 97 9.18 9.04 -0.07
CA VAL A 97 7.82 9.44 0.31
C VAL A 97 7.11 9.91 -0.96
N LEU A 98 5.91 9.42 -1.21
CA LEU A 98 5.07 9.94 -2.29
C LEU A 98 4.10 10.95 -1.69
N ILE A 99 4.17 12.20 -2.16
CA ILE A 99 3.32 13.29 -1.71
C ILE A 99 2.49 13.75 -2.90
N LEU A 100 1.19 13.53 -2.81
CA LEU A 100 0.22 13.87 -3.83
C LEU A 100 -0.58 15.10 -3.41
N GLN A 101 -0.75 16.06 -4.30
CA GLN A 101 -1.77 17.09 -4.18
C GLN A 101 -3.02 16.60 -4.89
N THR A 102 -4.09 16.34 -4.15
CA THR A 102 -5.36 15.83 -4.69
C THR A 102 -6.47 16.86 -4.56
N GLY A 103 -7.45 16.81 -5.46
CA GLY A 103 -8.67 17.61 -5.31
C GLY A 103 -9.53 17.11 -4.14
N ALA A 104 -9.99 18.02 -3.28
CA ALA A 104 -10.96 17.70 -2.23
C ALA A 104 -12.36 17.48 -2.82
N THR A 105 -13.14 16.56 -2.26
CA THR A 105 -14.47 16.22 -2.78
C THR A 105 -15.57 16.34 -1.75
N THR A 106 -16.79 16.62 -2.21
CA THR A 106 -18.00 16.78 -1.37
C THR A 106 -18.50 15.47 -0.77
N ALA A 107 -18.12 14.33 -1.35
CA ALA A 107 -18.51 13.00 -0.89
C ALA A 107 -17.40 11.96 -1.09
N HIS A 108 -17.57 10.80 -0.46
CA HIS A 108 -16.69 9.64 -0.56
C HIS A 108 -16.59 9.11 -2.00
N LYS A 109 -15.50 8.39 -2.32
CA LYS A 109 -15.22 7.88 -3.67
C LYS A 109 -16.29 6.95 -4.26
N SER A 110 -17.07 6.30 -3.40
CA SER A 110 -18.19 5.43 -3.81
C SER A 110 -19.45 6.20 -4.22
N ASN A 111 -19.52 7.51 -3.97
CA ASN A 111 -20.67 8.31 -4.35
C ASN A 111 -20.48 8.88 -5.77
N ALA A 112 -21.37 8.51 -6.68
CA ALA A 112 -21.36 8.96 -8.07
C ALA A 112 -21.61 10.47 -8.24
N THR A 113 -22.27 11.11 -7.26
CA THR A 113 -22.54 12.56 -7.28
C THR A 113 -21.46 13.36 -6.55
N ARG A 114 -20.29 12.78 -6.29
CA ARG A 114 -19.16 13.52 -5.69
C ARG A 114 -18.70 14.60 -6.65
N GLU A 115 -18.48 15.79 -6.11
CA GLU A 115 -17.95 16.94 -6.87
C GLU A 115 -16.68 17.45 -6.20
N LEU A 116 -15.88 18.22 -6.93
CA LEU A 116 -14.77 18.95 -6.35
C LEU A 116 -15.30 20.07 -5.45
N VAL A 117 -14.68 20.24 -4.29
CA VAL A 117 -14.93 21.39 -3.41
C VAL A 117 -14.15 22.58 -3.94
N HIS A 118 -14.76 23.76 -3.95
CA HIS A 118 -14.15 25.01 -4.42
C HIS A 118 -13.99 26.03 -3.28
N LYS A 119 -12.88 26.75 -3.28
CA LYS A 119 -12.62 27.85 -2.35
C LYS A 119 -13.40 29.09 -2.79
N LEU A 120 -13.93 29.85 -1.82
CA LEU A 120 -14.62 31.11 -2.03
C LEU A 120 -13.58 32.22 -2.31
N ALA A 121 -13.69 32.89 -3.45
CA ALA A 121 -12.78 33.97 -3.84
C ALA A 121 -13.51 35.05 -4.65
N GLY A 122 -14.04 36.07 -3.96
CA GLY A 122 -14.88 37.12 -4.58
C GLY A 122 -16.21 36.59 -5.16
N GLY A 123 -16.54 35.32 -4.89
CA GLY A 123 -17.62 34.55 -5.49
C GLY A 123 -17.29 33.06 -5.43
N CYS A 124 -18.03 32.25 -6.19
CA CYS A 124 -17.82 30.80 -6.31
C CYS A 124 -17.23 30.42 -7.66
N PRO A 125 -15.90 30.50 -7.83
CA PRO A 125 -15.26 30.23 -9.10
C PRO A 125 -15.09 28.71 -9.30
N VAL A 126 -16.21 28.04 -9.60
CA VAL A 126 -16.26 26.62 -9.92
C VAL A 126 -15.27 26.32 -11.05
N GLY A 127 -14.43 25.32 -10.84
CA GLY A 127 -13.42 24.86 -11.80
C GLY A 127 -12.02 25.49 -11.66
N THR A 128 -11.87 26.72 -11.17
CA THR A 128 -10.56 27.41 -11.18
C THR A 128 -9.82 27.40 -9.84
N GLN A 129 -10.56 27.35 -8.72
CA GLN A 129 -9.96 27.27 -7.38
C GLN A 129 -10.50 26.09 -6.57
N PRO A 130 -10.20 24.85 -6.95
CA PRO A 130 -10.58 23.71 -6.13
C PRO A 130 -9.78 23.71 -4.81
N ALA A 131 -10.44 23.33 -3.73
CA ALA A 131 -9.78 22.96 -2.49
C ALA A 131 -8.97 21.67 -2.72
N THR A 132 -7.84 21.56 -2.02
CA THR A 132 -6.90 20.44 -2.16
C THR A 132 -6.66 19.75 -0.84
N ASN A 133 -6.27 18.49 -0.91
CA ASN A 133 -5.74 17.70 0.19
C ASN A 133 -4.34 17.20 -0.17
N ASN A 134 -3.50 16.92 0.83
CA ASN A 134 -2.32 16.10 0.59
C ASN A 134 -2.59 14.64 0.94
N ILE A 135 -2.11 13.75 0.09
CA ILE A 135 -2.04 12.32 0.39
C ILE A 135 -0.56 11.95 0.44
N ILE A 136 -0.15 11.34 1.55
CA ILE A 136 1.24 11.03 1.84
C ILE A 136 1.36 9.52 2.02
N TYR A 137 2.14 8.88 1.15
CA TYR A 137 2.54 7.48 1.33
C TYR A 137 3.97 7.42 1.83
N TYR A 138 4.18 6.66 2.92
CA TYR A 138 5.47 6.54 3.57
C TYR A 138 5.62 5.16 4.21
N VAL A 139 6.86 4.68 4.33
CA VAL A 139 7.16 3.43 5.03
C VAL A 139 7.79 3.71 6.39
N THR A 140 7.27 3.05 7.41
CA THR A 140 7.88 2.99 8.75
C THR A 140 7.66 1.61 9.34
N ASN A 141 8.65 1.07 10.05
CA ASN A 141 8.60 -0.27 10.63
C ASN A 141 8.10 -1.34 9.63
N ARG A 142 8.63 -1.30 8.40
CA ARG A 142 8.28 -2.20 7.28
C ARG A 142 6.81 -2.19 6.88
N THR A 143 6.08 -1.13 7.22
CA THR A 143 4.67 -0.96 6.88
C THR A 143 4.51 0.30 6.05
N LEU A 144 3.89 0.16 4.87
CA LEU A 144 3.49 1.27 4.03
C LEU A 144 2.19 1.84 4.58
N TYR A 145 2.21 3.12 4.93
CA TYR A 145 1.05 3.86 5.40
C TYR A 145 0.59 4.85 4.36
N ARG A 146 -0.69 5.19 4.44
CA ARG A 146 -1.33 6.28 3.72
C ARG A 146 -1.90 7.27 4.72
N ARG A 147 -1.46 8.51 4.63
CA ARG A 147 -1.97 9.65 5.39
C ARG A 147 -2.75 10.60 4.50
N ILE A 148 -3.91 11.05 4.97
CA ILE A 148 -4.65 12.17 4.37
C ILE A 148 -4.45 13.40 5.23
N VAL A 149 -3.99 14.48 4.63
CA VAL A 149 -3.85 15.79 5.26
C VAL A 149 -4.88 16.71 4.65
N VAL A 150 -5.84 17.12 5.48
CA VAL A 150 -6.88 18.09 5.13
C VAL A 150 -6.58 19.41 5.82
N GLU A 151 -6.84 20.51 5.13
CA GLU A 151 -6.69 21.87 5.66
C GLU A 151 -7.77 22.13 6.74
N ASN A 152 -7.38 22.74 7.86
CA ASN A 152 -8.32 23.09 8.93
C ASN A 152 -8.86 24.50 8.73
N LEU A 153 -9.71 24.68 7.73
CA LEU A 153 -10.31 25.98 7.40
C LEU A 153 -11.77 26.05 7.86
N PRO A 154 -12.28 27.24 8.23
CA PRO A 154 -13.70 27.45 8.49
C PRO A 154 -14.52 27.17 7.21
N ALA A 155 -15.77 26.72 7.40
CA ALA A 155 -16.67 26.41 6.29
C ALA A 155 -16.92 27.60 5.34
N SER A 156 -16.82 28.83 5.85
CA SER A 156 -16.94 30.07 5.08
C SER A 156 -15.84 30.28 4.04
N THR A 157 -14.75 29.51 4.09
CA THR A 157 -13.69 29.54 3.08
C THR A 157 -14.05 28.76 1.82
N TYR A 158 -15.10 27.94 1.87
CA TYR A 158 -15.59 27.18 0.72
C TYR A 158 -16.87 27.77 0.15
N CYS A 159 -17.21 27.36 -1.06
CA CYS A 159 -18.47 27.73 -1.68
C CYS A 159 -19.69 27.33 -0.83
N PRO A 160 -20.78 28.15 -0.81
CA PRO A 160 -21.96 27.86 0.00
C PRO A 160 -22.51 26.46 -0.27
N GLY A 161 -22.76 25.71 0.80
CA GLY A 161 -23.27 24.33 0.73
C GLY A 161 -22.21 23.25 0.45
N GLN A 162 -20.94 23.62 0.23
CA GLN A 162 -19.85 22.66 0.05
C GLN A 162 -19.06 22.44 1.34
N SER A 163 -18.67 21.18 1.56
CA SER A 163 -17.75 20.78 2.63
C SER A 163 -16.82 19.68 2.12
N ILE A 164 -15.62 19.62 2.69
CA ILE A 164 -14.66 18.57 2.39
C ILE A 164 -15.09 17.28 3.12
N SER A 165 -15.31 16.22 2.37
CA SER A 165 -15.67 14.90 2.91
C SER A 165 -14.47 14.11 3.42
N GLN A 166 -13.28 14.40 2.91
CA GLN A 166 -12.05 13.77 3.39
C GLN A 166 -11.78 14.16 4.84
N VAL A 167 -11.26 13.20 5.59
CA VAL A 167 -10.91 13.36 7.00
C VAL A 167 -9.39 13.31 7.14
N ARG A 168 -8.81 14.17 7.97
CA ARG A 168 -7.38 14.11 8.29
C ARG A 168 -7.09 12.85 9.11
N THR A 169 -6.09 12.10 8.66
CA THR A 169 -5.53 10.95 9.39
C THR A 169 -4.18 11.30 10.01
N CYS A 170 -3.80 10.59 11.05
CA CYS A 170 -2.50 10.72 11.69
C CYS A 170 -2.14 9.45 12.48
N VAL A 171 -0.94 9.41 13.07
CA VAL A 171 -0.49 8.25 13.85
C VAL A 171 -1.33 8.06 15.12
N ALA A 172 -1.65 9.17 15.79
CA ALA A 172 -2.41 9.19 17.03
C ALA A 172 -3.61 10.14 16.86
N PRO A 173 -4.85 9.62 16.72
CA PRO A 173 -6.04 10.44 16.55
C PRO A 173 -6.14 11.53 17.62
N ALA A 174 -6.77 12.66 17.27
CA ALA A 174 -6.81 13.91 18.05
C ALA A 174 -5.50 14.72 18.11
N THR A 175 -4.39 14.24 17.57
CA THR A 175 -3.14 15.02 17.46
C THR A 175 -2.61 15.03 16.02
N PRO A 176 -2.65 16.17 15.30
CA PRO A 176 -3.17 17.48 15.72
C PRO A 176 -4.70 17.47 15.95
N ALA A 177 -5.26 18.52 16.57
CA ALA A 177 -6.66 18.57 17.00
C ALA A 177 -7.69 18.27 15.89
N ASN A 178 -7.36 18.53 14.63
CA ASN A 178 -8.21 18.23 13.47
C ASN A 178 -7.99 16.83 12.89
N CYS A 179 -7.11 16.01 13.45
CA CYS A 179 -6.95 14.61 13.10
C CYS A 179 -8.04 13.77 13.78
N ARG A 180 -8.84 13.07 12.98
CA ARG A 180 -9.96 12.26 13.51
C ARG A 180 -9.73 10.76 13.39
N GLU A 181 -8.85 10.34 12.50
CA GLU A 181 -8.64 8.93 12.18
C GLU A 181 -7.16 8.55 12.18
N LYS A 182 -6.89 7.23 12.25
CA LYS A 182 -5.53 6.70 12.15
C LYS A 182 -5.08 6.64 10.70
N ASP A 183 -3.77 6.80 10.49
CA ASP A 183 -3.16 6.53 9.19
C ASP A 183 -3.45 5.09 8.75
N VAL A 184 -3.78 4.92 7.47
CA VAL A 184 -4.23 3.64 6.92
C VAL A 184 -3.02 2.77 6.62
N ILE A 185 -3.03 1.54 7.11
CA ILE A 185 -2.06 0.52 6.70
C ILE A 185 -2.43 0.07 5.29
N VAL A 186 -1.49 0.24 4.36
CA VAL A 186 -1.67 -0.10 2.94
C VAL A 186 -1.07 -1.46 2.64
N ALA A 187 0.15 -1.71 3.14
CA ALA A 187 0.81 -3.02 3.04
C ALA A 187 1.86 -3.19 4.14
N THR A 188 2.17 -4.44 4.47
CA THR A 188 3.18 -4.82 5.46
C THR A 188 4.36 -5.52 4.79
N ASP A 189 5.41 -5.80 5.57
CA ASP A 189 6.63 -6.48 5.13
C ASP A 189 7.39 -5.73 4.03
N ILE A 190 7.19 -4.42 3.91
CA ILE A 190 7.81 -3.55 2.91
C ILE A 190 9.27 -3.30 3.27
N THR A 191 10.15 -3.62 2.33
CA THR A 191 11.61 -3.41 2.42
C THR A 191 12.11 -2.41 1.38
N GLY A 192 11.30 -2.10 0.37
CA GLY A 192 11.58 -1.05 -0.60
C GLY A 192 10.32 -0.31 -1.02
N PHE A 193 10.37 1.00 -0.99
CA PHE A 193 9.39 1.90 -1.59
C PHE A 193 10.14 3.02 -2.31
N SER A 194 10.12 2.96 -3.63
CA SER A 194 10.82 3.90 -4.51
C SER A 194 9.86 4.49 -5.53
N ILE A 195 10.13 5.75 -5.89
CA ILE A 195 9.36 6.49 -6.88
C ILE A 195 10.33 6.96 -7.95
N ASP A 196 9.92 6.92 -9.19
CA ASP A 196 10.59 7.59 -10.29
C ASP A 196 9.62 8.58 -10.91
N TYR A 197 10.08 9.80 -11.18
CA TYR A 197 9.24 10.84 -11.77
C TYR A 197 9.57 11.02 -13.25
N PHE A 198 8.55 11.26 -14.07
CA PHE A 198 8.66 11.46 -15.51
C PHE A 198 7.98 12.76 -15.91
N THR A 199 8.56 13.45 -16.88
CA THR A 199 7.96 14.70 -17.39
C THR A 199 6.65 14.38 -18.08
N ASN A 200 6.64 13.40 -18.97
CA ASN A 200 5.46 12.92 -19.68
C ASN A 200 5.16 11.44 -19.42
N PRO A 201 3.91 11.00 -19.60
CA PRO A 201 3.54 9.60 -19.43
C PRO A 201 4.35 8.63 -20.30
N GLY A 202 4.73 9.05 -21.51
CA GLY A 202 5.48 8.23 -22.49
C GLY A 202 7.00 8.18 -22.30
N ASP A 203 7.60 8.98 -21.41
CA ASP A 203 9.06 9.06 -21.28
C ASP A 203 9.66 7.75 -20.75
N THR A 204 10.67 7.17 -21.38
CA THR A 204 11.28 5.91 -20.88
C THR A 204 12.28 6.12 -19.75
N THR A 205 12.86 7.32 -19.64
CA THR A 205 13.87 7.68 -18.64
C THR A 205 13.30 8.59 -17.56
N PRO A 206 13.55 8.29 -16.28
CA PRO A 206 13.12 9.17 -15.20
C PRO A 206 13.95 10.44 -15.18
N VAL A 207 13.37 11.48 -14.58
CA VAL A 207 14.01 12.78 -14.40
C VAL A 207 15.12 12.66 -13.36
N ALA A 208 16.37 12.83 -13.79
CA ALA A 208 17.55 12.60 -12.94
C ALA A 208 17.62 13.52 -11.71
N ASP A 209 17.14 14.76 -11.83
CA ASP A 209 17.23 15.77 -10.77
C ASP A 209 15.96 15.88 -9.90
N ALA A 210 15.03 14.92 -10.04
CA ALA A 210 13.75 14.91 -9.31
C ALA A 210 13.93 15.00 -7.79
N TYR A 211 15.06 14.49 -7.27
CA TYR A 211 15.37 14.40 -5.84
C TYR A 211 16.34 15.45 -5.30
N THR A 212 16.81 16.38 -6.14
CA THR A 212 17.79 17.40 -5.74
C THR A 212 17.27 18.81 -6.00
N SER A 213 16.90 19.12 -7.25
CA SER A 213 16.57 20.49 -7.68
C SER A 213 15.30 20.59 -8.52
N GLY A 214 14.89 19.55 -9.24
CA GLY A 214 13.83 19.64 -10.24
C GLY A 214 12.43 19.77 -9.65
N SER A 215 11.58 20.69 -10.14
CA SER A 215 10.17 20.78 -9.71
C SER A 215 9.41 19.47 -9.98
N LEU A 216 8.55 19.06 -9.05
CA LEU A 216 7.69 17.87 -9.19
C LEU A 216 6.29 18.21 -9.74
N GLN A 217 5.86 19.46 -9.66
CA GLN A 217 4.50 19.86 -10.06
C GLN A 217 4.27 19.74 -11.57
N SER A 218 5.32 19.97 -12.38
CA SER A 218 5.28 19.80 -13.84
C SER A 218 5.35 18.34 -14.31
N ARG A 219 5.50 17.38 -13.39
CA ARG A 219 5.61 15.96 -13.74
C ARG A 219 4.23 15.37 -13.95
N LEU A 220 4.07 14.61 -15.03
CA LEU A 220 2.79 14.04 -15.42
C LEU A 220 2.69 12.55 -15.09
N ALA A 221 3.80 11.88 -14.80
CA ALA A 221 3.78 10.46 -14.46
C ALA A 221 4.82 10.08 -13.40
N VAL A 222 4.51 8.99 -12.71
CA VAL A 222 5.38 8.34 -11.73
C VAL A 222 5.44 6.84 -11.99
N ARG A 223 6.59 6.24 -11.74
CA ARG A 223 6.71 4.78 -11.55
C ARG A 223 6.93 4.52 -10.08
N ILE A 224 6.08 3.67 -9.50
CA ILE A 224 6.14 3.30 -8.09
C ILE A 224 6.59 1.86 -8.04
N THR A 225 7.63 1.59 -7.25
CA THR A 225 8.13 0.23 -7.04
C THR A 225 8.05 -0.09 -5.56
N ILE A 226 7.29 -1.14 -5.24
CA ILE A 226 7.11 -1.70 -3.91
C ILE A 226 7.84 -3.04 -3.88
N THR A 227 8.80 -3.16 -2.96
CA THR A 227 9.45 -4.42 -2.63
C THR A 227 9.03 -4.83 -1.23
N SER A 228 8.45 -6.02 -1.10
CA SER A 228 8.17 -6.66 0.17
C SER A 228 9.08 -7.86 0.35
N THR A 229 9.38 -8.21 1.59
CA THR A 229 10.22 -9.37 1.88
C THR A 229 9.73 -10.07 3.14
N LYS A 230 9.53 -11.37 3.06
CA LYS A 230 9.06 -12.19 4.18
C LYS A 230 9.97 -13.41 4.36
N ASN A 231 10.18 -13.83 5.60
CA ASN A 231 10.83 -15.10 5.87
C ASN A 231 9.75 -16.20 5.90
N ILE A 232 9.88 -17.19 5.03
CA ILE A 232 8.97 -18.32 4.90
C ILE A 232 9.84 -19.58 4.97
N ASP A 233 9.58 -20.44 5.95
CA ASP A 233 10.34 -21.69 6.18
C ASP A 233 11.86 -21.53 6.37
N GLY A 234 12.32 -20.36 6.81
CA GLY A 234 13.74 -20.05 7.01
C GLY A 234 14.40 -19.41 5.78
N GLU A 235 13.69 -19.34 4.66
CA GLU A 235 14.14 -18.70 3.43
C GLU A 235 13.52 -17.31 3.28
N GLN A 236 14.31 -16.38 2.72
CA GLN A 236 13.86 -15.01 2.49
C GLN A 236 13.21 -14.90 1.11
N HIS A 237 11.91 -14.66 1.08
CA HIS A 237 11.14 -14.45 -0.14
C HIS A 237 10.92 -12.96 -0.37
N ALA A 238 11.57 -12.41 -1.40
CA ALA A 238 11.37 -11.05 -1.85
C ALA A 238 10.38 -11.02 -3.03
N GLN A 239 9.45 -10.06 -2.99
CA GLN A 239 8.50 -9.79 -4.07
C GLN A 239 8.55 -8.31 -4.42
N THR A 240 8.75 -8.01 -5.70
CA THR A 240 8.79 -6.64 -6.20
C THR A 240 7.68 -6.43 -7.22
N THR A 241 6.87 -5.40 -6.99
CA THR A 241 5.82 -4.95 -7.89
C THR A 241 6.13 -3.53 -8.29
N ALA A 242 6.10 -3.24 -9.59
CA ALA A 242 6.24 -1.89 -10.10
C ALA A 242 5.06 -1.54 -11.00
N ILE A 243 4.61 -0.30 -10.92
CA ILE A 243 3.59 0.23 -11.80
C ILE A 243 3.96 1.62 -12.27
N ARG A 244 3.53 1.99 -13.48
CA ARG A 244 3.67 3.32 -14.01
C ARG A 244 2.28 3.95 -14.17
N LEU A 245 2.12 5.13 -13.59
CA LEU A 245 0.84 5.82 -13.51
C LEU A 245 1.02 7.28 -13.89
N SER A 246 0.05 7.80 -14.64
CA SER A 246 -0.02 9.20 -15.01
C SER A 246 -1.13 9.90 -14.25
N ARG A 247 -0.89 11.14 -13.83
CA ARG A 247 -1.95 12.01 -13.35
C ARG A 247 -2.72 12.59 -14.55
N VAL A 248 -3.94 13.08 -14.29
CA VAL A 248 -4.70 13.82 -15.29
C VAL A 248 -4.02 15.17 -15.55
N SER A 249 -3.80 15.51 -16.83
CA SER A 249 -3.28 16.82 -17.21
C SER A 249 -4.36 17.88 -16.97
N THR A 250 -4.07 18.84 -16.10
CA THR A 250 -4.88 20.05 -15.95
C THR A 250 -4.39 21.04 -17.01
N ASN A 251 -5.06 21.06 -18.17
CA ASN A 251 -4.92 22.17 -19.12
C ASN A 251 -5.56 23.44 -18.55
#